data_AF-A0A3C1R1L9-F1
#
_entry.id   AF-A0A3C1R1L9-F1
#
_cell.length_a   1.000
_cell.length_b   1.000
_cell.length_c   1.000
_cell.angle_alpha   90.00
_cell.angle_beta   90.00
_cell.angle_gamma   90.00
#
_symmetry.space_group_name_H-M   'P 1'
#
loop_
_entity.id
_entity.type
_entity.pdbx_description
1 polymer ?
#
loop_
_entity_poly.entity_id
_entity_poly.type
_entity_poly.pdbx_seq_one_letter_code
_entity_poly.pdbx_strand_id
1 'polypeptide(L)'
;MDFRPAQSPVPAPPPLPPWWQEIPGSGVIATLESPSVVRSDTDRFVTSEAKSTGARADTVPAVRRDSAKSSDSTATSIGRQGLFSRDLLAFRISEGPCLAPWVTEQVLQALRGTVLSCFESHHKLPQWISGHQSNGCQTREVHLATVPLIGRDAATGDSSPEILGVALALPRDVPPIERLHLFARLSKRMEADGGLTLRLGRLGRVRLSGPIELEGFADRTIASLVATAGEWASVTPVVLHRFPKCKPAGSPDWQAEVRSMIRDACRHADVPDPVTVRCDLVSFVAGLPPAARAPEAYPLLKPRSAGAPKPQLHVRLTFAEPVAGPLVLGLGKYRGFGLCVSSEG
;
A
#
# COMPACT_ATOMS: atom_id res chain seq x y z
N MET A 1 34.18 39.99 -8.87
CA MET A 1 34.72 38.79 -8.20
C MET A 1 33.54 37.86 -7.97
N ASP A 2 33.28 36.96 -8.92
CA ASP A 2 32.16 36.03 -8.87
C ASP A 2 32.65 34.63 -8.46
N PHE A 3 32.25 34.20 -7.27
CA PHE A 3 32.47 32.84 -6.78
C PHE A 3 31.34 31.93 -7.29
N ARG A 4 31.67 30.99 -8.18
CA ARG A 4 30.82 29.81 -8.45
C ARG A 4 31.41 28.60 -7.73
N PRO A 5 30.63 27.83 -6.96
CA PRO A 5 31.12 26.60 -6.32
C PRO A 5 31.25 25.48 -7.36
N ALA A 6 32.39 24.78 -7.34
CA ALA A 6 32.63 23.60 -8.15
C ALA A 6 31.73 22.44 -7.70
N GLN A 7 30.96 21.86 -8.63
CA GLN A 7 30.21 20.62 -8.40
C GLN A 7 31.18 19.44 -8.47
N SER A 8 31.23 18.63 -7.41
CA SER A 8 31.96 17.35 -7.42
C SER A 8 31.22 16.32 -8.29
N PRO A 9 31.93 15.49 -9.07
CA PRO A 9 31.29 14.48 -9.91
C PRO A 9 30.61 13.39 -9.09
N VAL A 10 29.42 13.00 -9.52
CA VAL A 10 28.66 11.85 -8.99
C VAL A 10 29.43 10.56 -9.31
N PRO A 11 29.68 9.67 -8.34
CA PRO A 11 30.38 8.42 -8.59
C PRO A 11 29.55 7.49 -9.48
N ALA A 12 30.21 6.86 -10.45
CA ALA A 12 29.58 5.90 -11.35
C ALA A 12 29.04 4.67 -10.58
N PRO A 13 27.89 4.11 -10.99
CA PRO A 13 27.33 2.92 -10.35
C PRO A 13 28.25 1.70 -10.51
N PRO A 14 28.25 0.78 -9.54
CA PRO A 14 29.06 -0.44 -9.61
C PRO A 14 28.62 -1.35 -10.77
N PRO A 15 29.54 -2.15 -11.33
CA PRO A 15 29.21 -3.07 -12.42
C PRO A 15 28.22 -4.14 -11.95
N LEU A 16 27.31 -4.51 -12.85
CA LEU A 16 26.27 -5.51 -12.60
C LEU A 16 26.87 -6.92 -12.50
N PRO A 17 26.30 -7.82 -11.68
CA PRO A 17 26.81 -9.17 -11.54
C PRO A 17 26.61 -10.01 -12.82
N PRO A 18 27.44 -11.04 -13.08
CA PRO A 18 27.50 -11.77 -14.36
C PRO A 18 26.23 -12.54 -14.76
N TRP A 19 25.23 -12.64 -13.87
CA TRP A 19 23.90 -13.20 -14.19
C TRP A 19 22.88 -12.13 -14.64
N TRP A 20 23.37 -10.92 -14.95
CA TRP A 20 22.65 -9.75 -15.45
C TRP A 20 23.01 -9.45 -16.92
N GLN A 21 23.17 -10.47 -17.76
CA GLN A 21 23.28 -10.24 -19.20
C GLN A 21 21.90 -10.33 -19.85
N GLU A 22 21.64 -9.39 -20.76
CA GLU A 22 20.38 -9.22 -21.50
C GLU A 22 19.86 -10.55 -22.05
N ILE A 23 18.57 -10.80 -21.85
CA ILE A 23 17.86 -11.89 -22.50
C ILE A 23 17.41 -11.33 -23.86
N PRO A 24 17.88 -11.85 -25.01
CA PRO A 24 17.40 -11.41 -26.31
C PRO A 24 15.96 -11.90 -26.49
N GLY A 25 15.02 -11.01 -26.79
CA GLY A 25 13.65 -11.43 -27.12
C GLY A 25 12.51 -10.43 -26.90
N SER A 26 12.73 -9.22 -26.40
CA SER A 26 11.69 -8.19 -26.46
C SER A 26 11.65 -7.61 -27.86
N GLY A 27 10.79 -8.18 -28.70
CA GLY A 27 10.52 -7.70 -30.05
C GLY A 27 10.14 -6.22 -30.03
N VAL A 28 11.03 -5.40 -30.57
CA VAL A 28 10.73 -4.08 -31.10
C VAL A 28 9.95 -4.32 -32.41
N ILE A 29 8.74 -3.78 -32.51
CA ILE A 29 8.14 -3.46 -33.81
C ILE A 29 8.26 -1.96 -34.01
N ALA A 30 8.71 -1.62 -35.21
CA ALA A 30 9.28 -0.35 -35.62
C ALA A 30 8.26 0.78 -35.88
N THR A 31 8.86 1.96 -35.85
CA THR A 31 8.51 3.35 -36.16
C THR A 31 7.73 3.61 -37.46
N LEU A 32 7.00 4.74 -37.48
CA LEU A 32 7.05 5.69 -38.61
C LEU A 32 6.88 7.14 -38.12
N GLU A 33 7.64 8.05 -38.72
CA GLU A 33 7.90 9.45 -38.32
C GLU A 33 6.83 10.46 -38.77
N SER A 34 6.82 11.59 -38.04
CA SER A 34 6.04 12.85 -38.12
C SER A 34 6.26 13.67 -39.43
N PRO A 35 5.57 14.83 -39.70
CA PRO A 35 5.77 16.08 -38.94
C PRO A 35 4.60 17.12 -38.88
N SER A 36 4.47 17.74 -37.69
CA SER A 36 4.42 19.20 -37.40
C SER A 36 3.27 20.15 -37.82
N VAL A 37 3.12 21.20 -36.97
CA VAL A 37 2.61 22.58 -37.22
C VAL A 37 1.10 22.81 -36.98
N VAL A 38 0.53 23.85 -36.35
CA VAL A 38 0.80 24.91 -35.33
C VAL A 38 -0.51 25.73 -35.18
N ARG A 39 -0.67 26.51 -34.10
CA ARG A 39 -1.68 27.59 -33.77
C ARG A 39 -3.00 27.13 -33.14
N SER A 40 -3.32 27.50 -31.89
CA SER A 40 -3.70 28.82 -31.30
C SER A 40 -5.14 29.24 -31.66
N ASP A 41 -6.04 29.29 -30.67
CA ASP A 41 -6.57 30.54 -30.11
C ASP A 41 -7.72 30.32 -29.12
N THR A 42 -7.66 31.16 -28.10
CA THR A 42 -8.69 31.73 -27.22
C THR A 42 -10.13 31.81 -27.72
N ASP A 43 -11.10 31.49 -26.85
CA ASP A 43 -12.07 32.45 -26.26
C ASP A 43 -13.01 31.69 -25.29
N ARG A 44 -13.08 32.05 -24.00
CA ARG A 44 -13.99 33.04 -23.37
C ARG A 44 -15.47 32.86 -23.71
N PHE A 45 -16.28 32.50 -22.72
CA PHE A 45 -17.55 33.21 -22.40
C PHE A 45 -17.91 33.01 -20.93
N VAL A 46 -18.51 34.07 -20.36
CA VAL A 46 -18.71 34.39 -18.94
C VAL A 46 -20.19 34.75 -18.73
N THR A 47 -20.73 34.47 -17.52
CA THR A 47 -21.93 35.04 -16.85
C THR A 47 -23.33 34.73 -17.45
N SER A 48 -24.46 34.73 -16.73
CA SER A 48 -24.87 35.35 -15.43
C SER A 48 -26.14 34.70 -14.82
N GLU A 49 -26.29 34.93 -13.51
CA GLU A 49 -27.50 35.05 -12.67
C GLU A 49 -28.88 35.34 -13.32
N ALA A 50 -29.98 34.87 -12.69
CA ALA A 50 -30.92 35.72 -11.93
C ALA A 50 -32.12 34.98 -11.28
N LYS A 51 -32.63 35.60 -10.21
CA LYS A 51 -33.66 35.24 -9.21
C LYS A 51 -35.10 35.12 -9.73
N SER A 52 -35.97 34.36 -9.05
CA SER A 52 -37.05 34.89 -8.17
C SER A 52 -38.06 33.85 -7.63
N THR A 53 -38.36 33.98 -6.32
CA THR A 53 -39.65 33.91 -5.60
C THR A 53 -40.64 32.74 -5.73
N GLY A 54 -41.10 32.26 -4.56
CA GLY A 54 -42.56 32.22 -4.25
C GLY A 54 -43.21 30.87 -3.89
N ALA A 55 -43.33 30.63 -2.58
CA ALA A 55 -44.14 29.65 -1.84
C ALA A 55 -45.36 28.95 -2.51
N ARG A 56 -45.52 27.65 -2.21
CA ARG A 56 -46.72 27.11 -1.53
C ARG A 56 -46.47 25.70 -0.99
N ALA A 57 -47.03 25.45 0.19
CA ALA A 57 -46.97 24.21 0.94
C ALA A 57 -48.06 23.24 0.44
N ASP A 58 -47.68 22.01 0.16
CA ASP A 58 -48.61 20.90 -0.02
C ASP A 58 -48.36 19.85 1.06
N THR A 59 -49.45 19.55 1.76
CA THR A 59 -49.58 18.53 2.81
C THR A 59 -50.08 17.24 2.16
N VAL A 60 -50.03 16.12 2.90
CA VAL A 60 -50.74 14.82 2.73
C VAL A 60 -49.84 13.66 2.24
N PRO A 61 -49.96 12.41 2.75
CA PRO A 61 -50.29 11.93 4.10
C PRO A 61 -49.24 10.94 4.67
N ALA A 62 -49.31 10.72 5.99
CA ALA A 62 -48.63 9.62 6.66
C ALA A 62 -49.21 8.27 6.22
N VAL A 63 -48.42 7.46 5.51
CA VAL A 63 -48.71 6.05 5.26
C VAL A 63 -48.04 5.22 6.35
N ARG A 64 -48.89 4.53 7.14
CA ARG A 64 -48.51 3.49 8.09
C ARG A 64 -47.59 2.47 7.39
N ARG A 65 -46.39 2.26 7.93
CA ARG A 65 -45.65 1.03 7.65
C ARG A 65 -46.07 -0.02 8.67
N ASP A 66 -46.81 -1.00 8.18
CA ASP A 66 -47.08 -2.22 8.90
C ASP A 66 -45.76 -2.88 9.34
N SER A 67 -45.73 -3.27 10.61
CA SER A 67 -44.64 -4.00 11.23
C SER A 67 -44.68 -5.45 10.75
N ALA A 68 -44.06 -5.73 9.60
CA ALA A 68 -43.67 -7.08 9.24
C ALA A 68 -42.32 -7.38 9.90
N LYS A 69 -42.35 -8.19 10.97
CA LYS A 69 -41.19 -8.92 11.48
C LYS A 69 -40.64 -9.78 10.33
N SER A 70 -39.61 -9.28 9.65
CA SER A 70 -38.70 -10.11 8.88
C SER A 70 -37.44 -10.29 9.72
N SER A 71 -37.47 -11.32 10.56
CA SER A 71 -36.26 -11.92 11.10
C SER A 71 -35.59 -12.69 9.97
N ASP A 72 -34.83 -11.97 9.16
CA ASP A 72 -33.85 -12.60 8.28
C ASP A 72 -32.51 -11.92 8.58
N SER A 73 -31.87 -12.38 9.65
CA SER A 73 -30.47 -12.09 9.89
C SER A 73 -29.68 -12.86 8.83
N THR A 74 -29.51 -12.23 7.67
CA THR A 74 -28.40 -12.56 6.77
C THR A 74 -27.13 -12.30 7.56
N ALA A 75 -26.64 -13.33 8.25
CA ALA A 75 -25.30 -13.36 8.77
C ALA A 75 -24.39 -13.27 7.54
N THR A 76 -24.00 -12.05 7.16
CA THR A 76 -22.95 -11.80 6.20
C THR A 76 -21.79 -12.66 6.62
N SER A 77 -21.51 -13.74 5.87
CA SER A 77 -20.34 -14.56 6.15
C SER A 77 -19.15 -13.63 6.00
N ILE A 78 -18.56 -13.22 7.12
CA ILE A 78 -17.32 -12.46 7.11
C ILE A 78 -16.33 -13.41 6.45
N GLY A 79 -15.99 -13.17 5.17
CA GLY A 79 -15.05 -13.99 4.43
C GLY A 79 -13.78 -14.19 5.26
N ARG A 80 -13.06 -15.31 5.06
CA ARG A 80 -11.89 -15.61 5.90
C ARG A 80 -10.94 -14.42 5.95
N GLN A 81 -10.67 -13.95 7.16
CA GLN A 81 -9.80 -12.81 7.42
C GLN A 81 -8.39 -13.30 7.77
N GLY A 82 -7.37 -12.65 7.22
CA GLY A 82 -5.98 -12.96 7.51
C GLY A 82 -5.52 -12.49 8.90
N LEU A 83 -4.20 -12.34 9.07
CA LEU A 83 -3.56 -12.02 10.36
C LEU A 83 -3.87 -10.62 10.94
N PHE A 84 -4.39 -9.70 10.13
CA PHE A 84 -4.53 -8.29 10.50
C PHE A 84 -6.00 -7.87 10.62
N SER A 85 -6.27 -6.95 11.53
CA SER A 85 -7.59 -6.33 11.71
C SER A 85 -8.00 -5.51 10.50
N ARG A 86 -9.31 -5.43 10.25
CA ARG A 86 -9.91 -4.49 9.27
C ARG A 86 -9.87 -3.05 9.78
N ASP A 87 -9.76 -2.86 11.09
CA ASP A 87 -9.67 -1.54 11.74
C ASP A 87 -8.26 -0.96 11.57
N LEU A 88 -7.95 -0.52 10.35
CA LEU A 88 -6.71 0.18 10.06
C LEU A 88 -6.68 1.54 10.76
N LEU A 89 -5.57 1.87 11.44
CA LEU A 89 -5.34 3.25 11.87
C LEU A 89 -4.69 4.02 10.72
N ALA A 90 -5.51 4.67 9.92
CA ALA A 90 -5.12 5.36 8.69
C ALA A 90 -4.86 6.86 8.91
N PHE A 91 -3.81 7.38 8.28
CA PHE A 91 -3.41 8.78 8.33
C PHE A 91 -3.16 9.33 6.93
N ARG A 92 -3.59 10.56 6.66
CA ARG A 92 -3.34 11.28 5.39
C ARG A 92 -2.06 12.06 5.50
N ILE A 93 -1.33 12.15 4.39
CA ILE A 93 -0.27 13.15 4.23
C ILE A 93 -0.96 14.49 4.00
N SER A 94 -0.94 15.37 5.00
CA SER A 94 -1.59 16.68 4.96
C SER A 94 -0.66 17.78 4.47
N GLU A 95 0.65 17.61 4.66
CA GLU A 95 1.69 18.55 4.23
C GLU A 95 2.96 17.80 3.82
N GLY A 96 3.73 18.37 2.89
CA GLY A 96 5.00 17.84 2.43
C GLY A 96 5.01 17.55 0.92
N PRO A 97 6.06 16.91 0.40
CA PRO A 97 6.17 16.61 -1.02
C PRO A 97 5.19 15.50 -1.44
N CYS A 98 4.83 15.49 -2.73
CA CYS A 98 4.26 14.32 -3.39
C CYS A 98 5.26 13.16 -3.32
N LEU A 99 4.80 12.00 -2.89
CA LEU A 99 5.65 10.82 -2.66
C LEU A 99 5.27 9.72 -3.63
N ALA A 100 6.20 9.34 -4.49
CA ALA A 100 6.01 8.25 -5.43
C ALA A 100 5.98 6.87 -4.73
N PRO A 101 5.38 5.83 -5.33
CA PRO A 101 5.20 4.54 -4.65
C PRO A 101 6.53 3.83 -4.35
N TRP A 102 7.58 4.01 -5.17
CA TRP A 102 8.88 3.37 -4.93
C TRP A 102 9.57 3.83 -3.64
N VAL A 103 9.17 4.96 -3.02
CA VAL A 103 9.72 5.38 -1.71
C VAL A 103 8.95 4.82 -0.50
N THR A 104 7.98 3.92 -0.73
CA THR A 104 7.12 3.30 0.29
C THR A 104 7.88 2.79 1.52
N GLU A 105 8.96 2.03 1.31
CA GLU A 105 9.71 1.44 2.42
C GLU A 105 10.29 2.53 3.35
N GLN A 106 10.81 3.63 2.79
CA GLN A 106 11.40 4.72 3.57
C GLN A 106 10.34 5.46 4.38
N VAL A 107 9.18 5.73 3.78
CA VAL A 107 8.04 6.38 4.45
C VAL A 107 7.56 5.54 5.62
N LEU A 108 7.40 4.23 5.41
CA LEU A 108 6.84 3.34 6.41
C LEU A 108 7.84 2.97 7.50
N GLN A 109 9.15 2.96 7.21
CA GLN A 109 10.17 2.91 8.24
C GLN A 109 10.17 4.16 9.13
N ALA A 110 9.98 5.35 8.55
CA ALA A 110 9.84 6.58 9.33
C ALA A 110 8.59 6.53 10.21
N LEU A 111 7.43 6.09 9.66
CA LEU A 111 6.21 5.87 10.45
C LEU A 111 6.46 4.90 11.61
N ARG A 112 7.09 3.76 11.34
CA ARG A 112 7.43 2.78 12.38
C ARG A 112 8.28 3.43 13.47
N GLY A 113 9.33 4.16 13.10
CA GLY A 113 10.18 4.88 14.05
C GLY A 113 9.38 5.86 14.92
N THR A 114 8.48 6.64 14.32
CA THR A 114 7.59 7.57 15.04
C THR A 114 6.68 6.83 16.02
N VAL A 115 6.03 5.74 15.61
CA VAL A 115 5.19 4.93 16.51
C VAL A 115 6.00 4.40 17.69
N LEU A 116 7.19 3.85 17.43
CA LEU A 116 8.06 3.33 18.49
C LEU A 116 8.51 4.43 19.47
N SER A 117 8.75 5.65 18.97
CA SER A 117 9.13 6.80 19.81
C SER A 117 8.03 7.32 20.73
N CYS A 118 6.78 6.88 20.54
CA CYS A 118 5.67 7.21 21.44
C CYS A 118 5.72 6.41 22.77
N PHE A 119 6.66 5.48 22.89
CA PHE A 119 6.89 4.67 24.08
C PHE A 119 8.19 5.10 24.76
N GLU A 120 8.10 5.49 26.03
CA GLU A 120 9.20 6.05 26.82
C GLU A 120 10.39 5.10 27.03
N SER A 121 10.14 3.79 27.01
CA SER A 121 11.19 2.78 27.20
C SER A 121 10.88 1.49 26.46
N HIS A 122 11.94 0.81 26.00
CA HIS A 122 11.83 -0.47 25.31
C HIS A 122 11.17 -1.58 26.14
N HIS A 123 11.27 -1.53 27.47
CA HIS A 123 10.63 -2.49 28.37
C HIS A 123 9.10 -2.34 28.47
N LYS A 124 8.57 -1.14 28.14
CA LYS A 124 7.12 -0.87 28.11
C LYS A 124 6.53 -1.03 26.71
N LEU A 125 7.34 -1.43 25.72
CA LEU A 125 6.92 -1.55 24.33
C LEU A 125 6.37 -2.97 24.07
N PRO A 126 5.07 -3.13 23.81
CA PRO A 126 4.48 -4.44 23.55
C PRO A 126 5.14 -5.16 22.39
N GLN A 127 5.34 -6.47 22.50
CA GLN A 127 5.92 -7.31 21.45
C GLN A 127 5.15 -7.19 20.12
N TRP A 128 3.82 -7.10 20.17
CA TRP A 128 2.96 -6.93 19.00
C TRP A 128 3.17 -5.58 18.30
N ILE A 129 3.80 -4.59 18.93
CA ILE A 129 4.20 -3.31 18.31
C ILE A 129 5.67 -3.40 17.86
N SER A 130 6.56 -3.81 18.77
CA SER A 130 8.01 -3.80 18.57
C SER A 130 8.48 -4.80 17.52
N GLY A 131 7.76 -5.93 17.35
CA GLY A 131 8.24 -7.08 16.58
C GLY A 131 9.44 -7.79 17.22
N HIS A 132 9.69 -7.55 18.51
CA HIS A 132 10.82 -8.10 19.25
C HIS A 132 10.36 -8.70 20.57
N GLN A 133 10.99 -9.80 20.94
CA GLN A 133 10.87 -10.42 22.26
C GLN A 133 11.59 -9.57 23.32
N SER A 134 11.37 -9.87 24.60
CA SER A 134 12.01 -9.18 25.73
C SER A 134 13.54 -9.28 25.71
N ASN A 135 14.12 -10.32 25.10
CA ASN A 135 15.55 -10.50 24.90
C ASN A 135 16.12 -9.71 23.69
N GLY A 136 15.29 -8.94 22.99
CA GLY A 136 15.68 -8.18 21.80
C GLY A 136 15.72 -9.00 20.50
N CYS A 137 15.48 -10.32 20.53
CA CYS A 137 15.37 -11.14 19.32
C CYS A 137 14.08 -10.82 18.55
N GLN A 138 14.10 -11.08 17.24
CA GLN A 138 12.89 -10.94 16.41
C GLN A 138 11.82 -11.93 16.87
N THR A 139 10.58 -11.46 16.95
CA THR A 139 9.47 -12.35 17.26
C THR A 139 9.03 -13.17 16.04
N ARG A 140 8.52 -14.37 16.31
CA ARG A 140 7.76 -15.18 15.34
C ARG A 140 6.27 -14.85 15.32
N GLU A 141 5.80 -14.15 16.36
CA GLU A 141 4.40 -13.73 16.47
C GLU A 141 4.05 -12.63 15.46
N VAL A 142 2.76 -12.55 15.16
CA VAL A 142 2.23 -11.45 14.36
C VAL A 142 2.39 -10.14 15.11
N HIS A 143 2.87 -9.12 14.42
CA HIS A 143 3.07 -7.79 14.98
C HIS A 143 2.69 -6.71 13.97
N LEU A 144 2.70 -5.47 14.43
CA LEU A 144 2.27 -4.27 13.72
C LEU A 144 2.95 -4.17 12.34
N ALA A 145 2.12 -4.16 11.30
CA ALA A 145 2.54 -3.81 9.96
C ALA A 145 2.21 -2.33 9.68
N THR A 146 3.10 -1.68 8.96
CA THR A 146 2.90 -0.36 8.39
C THR A 146 2.65 -0.53 6.90
N VAL A 147 1.58 0.07 6.36
CA VAL A 147 1.16 -0.12 4.98
C VAL A 147 0.92 1.24 4.30
N PRO A 148 1.20 1.39 3.00
CA PRO A 148 0.94 2.65 2.31
C PRO A 148 -0.53 2.75 1.86
N LEU A 149 -1.05 3.98 1.77
CA LEU A 149 -2.30 4.28 1.08
C LEU A 149 -1.95 4.91 -0.26
N ILE A 150 -1.96 4.11 -1.33
CA ILE A 150 -1.55 4.54 -2.67
C ILE A 150 -2.79 4.96 -3.46
N GLY A 151 -2.81 6.20 -3.93
CA GLY A 151 -3.81 6.71 -4.85
C GLY A 151 -3.66 6.05 -6.22
N ARG A 152 -4.78 5.54 -6.75
CA ARG A 152 -4.82 4.77 -8.01
C ARG A 152 -5.77 5.38 -9.04
N ASP A 153 -6.25 6.60 -8.82
CA ASP A 153 -7.36 7.13 -9.61
C ASP A 153 -6.92 7.43 -11.05
N ALA A 154 -7.38 6.59 -11.97
CA ALA A 154 -7.17 6.72 -13.41
C ALA A 154 -8.19 7.65 -14.08
N ALA A 155 -9.13 8.24 -13.33
CA ALA A 155 -10.21 9.06 -13.88
C ALA A 155 -9.73 10.28 -14.69
N THR A 156 -8.47 10.70 -14.55
CA THR A 156 -7.87 11.79 -15.35
C THR A 156 -6.80 11.33 -16.33
N GLY A 157 -6.47 10.03 -16.42
CA GLY A 157 -5.51 9.47 -17.38
C GLY A 157 -4.04 9.89 -17.21
N ASP A 158 -3.76 11.02 -16.54
CA ASP A 158 -2.46 11.70 -16.52
C ASP A 158 -1.76 11.73 -15.15
N SER A 159 -2.41 11.28 -14.08
CA SER A 159 -1.82 11.36 -12.73
C SER A 159 -1.06 10.08 -12.37
N SER A 160 0.27 10.20 -12.23
CA SER A 160 1.11 9.14 -11.66
C SER A 160 0.62 8.75 -10.26
N PRO A 161 0.62 7.45 -9.91
CA PRO A 161 0.21 7.04 -8.58
C PRO A 161 1.12 7.64 -7.52
N GLU A 162 0.54 8.01 -6.39
CA GLU A 162 1.25 8.63 -5.27
C GLU A 162 0.81 8.03 -3.94
N ILE A 163 1.66 8.17 -2.93
CA ILE A 163 1.32 7.82 -1.55
C ILE A 163 0.51 8.97 -0.97
N LEU A 164 -0.80 8.77 -0.82
CA LEU A 164 -1.75 9.72 -0.24
C LEU A 164 -1.71 9.72 1.30
N GLY A 165 -1.22 8.62 1.87
CA GLY A 165 -1.24 8.40 3.30
C GLY A 165 -0.59 7.08 3.68
N VAL A 166 -0.73 6.73 4.95
CA VAL A 166 -0.17 5.52 5.55
C VAL A 166 -1.16 4.96 6.55
N ALA A 167 -1.09 3.67 6.81
CA ALA A 167 -1.89 3.05 7.85
C ALA A 167 -1.09 2.06 8.70
N LEU A 168 -1.58 1.84 9.91
CA LEU A 168 -1.15 0.76 10.78
C LEU A 168 -2.15 -0.39 10.66
N ALA A 169 -1.64 -1.56 10.23
CA ALA A 169 -2.38 -2.81 10.24
C ALA A 169 -2.03 -3.57 11.52
N LEU A 170 -2.98 -3.58 12.46
CA LEU A 170 -2.82 -4.22 13.77
C LEU A 170 -3.11 -5.71 13.65
N PRO A 171 -2.40 -6.60 14.36
CA PRO A 171 -2.78 -8.01 14.41
C PRO A 171 -4.22 -8.16 14.92
N ARG A 172 -5.00 -9.04 14.29
CA ARG A 172 -6.43 -9.19 14.59
C ARG A 172 -6.69 -9.60 16.05
N ASP A 173 -5.77 -10.33 16.66
CA ASP A 173 -5.94 -10.90 18.01
C ASP A 173 -5.46 -9.95 19.12
N VAL A 174 -5.05 -8.71 18.78
CA VAL A 174 -4.71 -7.70 19.79
C VAL A 174 -5.98 -7.24 20.53
N PRO A 175 -6.03 -7.33 21.88
CA PRO A 175 -7.19 -6.92 22.67
C PRO A 175 -7.56 -5.45 22.45
N PRO A 176 -8.85 -5.08 22.46
CA PRO A 176 -9.30 -3.70 22.24
C PRO A 176 -8.63 -2.67 23.16
N ILE A 177 -8.39 -3.02 24.43
CA ILE A 177 -7.72 -2.14 25.39
C ILE A 177 -6.27 -1.81 25.01
N GLU A 178 -5.54 -2.78 24.43
CA GLU A 178 -4.18 -2.58 23.93
C GLU A 178 -4.17 -1.69 22.68
N ARG A 179 -5.17 -1.84 21.81
CA ARG A 179 -5.36 -0.95 20.66
C ARG A 179 -5.63 0.48 21.10
N LEU A 180 -6.48 0.66 22.12
CA LEU A 180 -6.79 1.96 22.71
C LEU A 180 -5.55 2.61 23.33
N HIS A 181 -4.67 1.85 24.00
CA HIS A 181 -3.40 2.37 24.52
C HIS A 181 -2.48 2.89 23.41
N LEU A 182 -2.36 2.18 22.29
CA LEU A 182 -1.62 2.68 21.13
C LEU A 182 -2.25 3.96 20.59
N PHE A 183 -3.57 3.97 20.40
CA PHE A 183 -4.30 5.14 19.90
C PHE A 183 -4.10 6.36 20.82
N ALA A 184 -4.31 6.22 22.13
CA ALA A 184 -4.14 7.30 23.10
C ALA A 184 -2.71 7.90 23.08
N ARG A 185 -1.68 7.07 22.91
CA ARG A 185 -0.30 7.54 22.79
C ARG A 185 -0.06 8.33 21.52
N LEU A 186 -0.61 7.87 20.39
CA LEU A 186 -0.52 8.58 19.11
C LEU A 186 -1.27 9.91 19.18
N SER A 187 -2.49 9.92 19.71
CA SER A 187 -3.30 11.14 19.87
C SER A 187 -2.60 12.17 20.74
N LYS A 188 -2.08 11.76 21.91
CA LYS A 188 -1.29 12.65 22.78
C LYS A 188 -0.08 13.24 22.06
N ARG A 189 0.60 12.45 21.23
CA ARG A 189 1.74 12.91 20.44
C ARG A 189 1.32 13.90 19.36
N MET A 190 0.19 13.64 18.69
CA MET A 190 -0.37 14.52 17.67
C MET A 190 -0.81 15.86 18.25
N GLU A 191 -1.46 15.87 19.41
CA GLU A 191 -1.86 17.09 20.10
C GLU A 191 -0.65 17.94 20.48
N ALA A 192 0.42 17.33 21.00
CA ALA A 192 1.64 18.03 21.39
C ALA A 192 2.39 18.67 20.20
N ASP A 193 2.45 17.97 19.05
CA ASP A 193 3.24 18.38 17.89
C ASP A 193 2.41 19.03 16.75
N GLY A 194 1.09 19.17 16.94
CA GLY A 194 0.13 19.61 15.91
C GLY A 194 0.00 18.63 14.73
N GLY A 195 0.18 17.33 14.98
CA GLY A 195 0.18 16.24 13.98
C GLY A 195 1.39 15.30 14.12
N LEU A 196 1.41 14.19 13.36
CA LEU A 196 2.61 13.33 13.31
C LEU A 196 3.53 13.80 12.19
N THR A 197 4.77 14.15 12.53
CA THR A 197 5.79 14.49 11.51
C THR A 197 6.66 13.28 11.20
N LEU A 198 6.72 12.87 9.93
CA LEU A 198 7.71 11.89 9.46
C LEU A 198 8.90 12.61 8.84
N ARG A 199 10.11 12.23 9.26
CA ARG A 199 11.37 12.73 8.70
C ARG A 199 11.90 11.72 7.68
N LEU A 200 11.97 12.11 6.42
CA LEU A 200 12.31 11.25 5.28
C LEU A 200 13.71 11.53 4.72
N GLY A 201 14.60 12.14 5.52
CA GLY A 201 15.95 12.49 5.11
C GLY A 201 15.95 13.45 3.91
N ARG A 202 16.55 13.04 2.79
CA ARG A 202 16.63 13.84 1.56
C ARG A 202 15.28 14.08 0.88
N LEU A 203 14.29 13.23 1.15
CA LEU A 203 12.92 13.41 0.67
C LEU A 203 12.14 14.46 1.51
N GLY A 204 12.78 15.10 2.49
CA GLY A 204 12.15 16.15 3.30
C GLY A 204 11.34 15.60 4.47
N ARG A 205 10.22 16.27 4.77
CA ARG A 205 9.33 15.95 5.89
C ARG A 205 7.90 15.94 5.38
N VAL A 206 7.10 15.03 5.92
CA VAL A 206 5.65 15.04 5.73
C VAL A 206 4.96 15.15 7.07
N ARG A 207 3.85 15.89 7.10
CA ARG A 207 2.93 15.92 8.24
C ARG A 207 1.76 15.00 7.95
N LEU A 208 1.39 14.20 8.94
CA LEU A 208 0.23 13.34 8.88
C LEU A 208 -0.91 13.90 9.71
N SER A 209 -2.11 13.87 9.15
CA SER A 209 -3.37 14.12 9.84
C SER A 209 -4.17 12.83 10.00
N GLY A 210 -4.97 12.75 11.07
CA GLY A 210 -5.78 11.58 11.39
C GLY A 210 -5.75 11.18 12.88
N PRO A 211 -6.10 9.93 13.22
CA PRO A 211 -6.58 8.93 12.28
C PRO A 211 -7.88 9.37 11.61
N ILE A 212 -8.05 8.95 10.37
CA ILE A 212 -9.16 9.39 9.54
C ILE A 212 -10.31 8.40 9.74
N GLU A 213 -11.48 8.93 10.09
CA GLU A 213 -12.73 8.20 9.92
C GLU A 213 -12.88 7.91 8.43
N LEU A 214 -13.03 6.63 8.10
CA LEU A 214 -12.87 6.05 6.77
C LEU A 214 -13.70 6.77 5.68
N GLU A 215 -14.78 7.44 6.09
CA GLU A 215 -15.72 8.20 5.27
C GLU A 215 -15.07 9.39 4.50
N GLY A 216 -13.92 9.91 4.95
CA GLY A 216 -13.31 11.13 4.39
C GLY A 216 -12.19 10.93 3.35
N PHE A 217 -11.74 9.70 3.08
CA PHE A 217 -10.55 9.40 2.26
C PHE A 217 -10.93 8.78 0.91
N ALA A 218 -11.47 9.57 -0.03
CA ALA A 218 -11.75 9.15 -1.43
C ALA A 218 -11.98 7.63 -1.52
N ASP A 219 -13.13 7.21 -0.96
CA ASP A 219 -13.43 5.98 -0.21
C ASP A 219 -12.97 4.65 -0.85
N ARG A 220 -12.62 4.65 -2.14
CA ARG A 220 -12.11 3.47 -2.86
C ARG A 220 -10.75 2.96 -2.39
N THR A 221 -9.84 3.83 -1.93
CA THR A 221 -8.46 3.36 -1.61
C THR A 221 -8.43 2.52 -0.36
N ILE A 222 -9.06 2.97 0.73
CA ILE A 222 -9.10 2.17 1.95
C ILE A 222 -10.14 1.05 1.81
N ALA A 223 -11.30 1.31 1.21
CA ALA A 223 -12.30 0.26 0.98
C ALA A 223 -11.71 -0.92 0.20
N SER A 224 -10.87 -0.68 -0.83
CA SER A 224 -10.25 -1.79 -1.56
C SER A 224 -9.20 -2.55 -0.75
N LEU A 225 -8.62 -1.96 0.29
CA LEU A 225 -7.70 -2.65 1.21
C LEU A 225 -8.45 -3.53 2.20
N VAL A 226 -9.61 -3.06 2.71
CA VAL A 226 -10.38 -3.78 3.75
C VAL A 226 -11.60 -4.51 3.20
N ALA A 227 -11.73 -4.59 1.87
CA ALA A 227 -12.79 -5.29 1.17
C ALA A 227 -12.82 -6.78 1.51
N THR A 228 -13.96 -7.41 1.26
CA THR A 228 -14.09 -8.86 1.15
C THR A 228 -14.22 -9.19 -0.32
N ALA A 229 -13.21 -9.81 -0.93
CA ALA A 229 -13.10 -9.95 -2.38
C ALA A 229 -12.54 -11.30 -2.79
N GLY A 230 -12.99 -11.79 -3.96
CA GLY A 230 -12.46 -13.01 -4.58
C GLY A 230 -11.13 -12.79 -5.30
N GLU A 231 -10.82 -11.53 -5.66
CA GLU A 231 -9.62 -11.20 -6.43
C GLU A 231 -8.80 -10.07 -5.79
N TRP A 232 -7.49 -10.31 -5.67
CA TRP A 232 -6.54 -9.40 -5.04
C TRP A 232 -5.31 -9.19 -5.92
N ALA A 233 -4.85 -7.94 -6.02
CA ALA A 233 -3.62 -7.59 -6.72
C ALA A 233 -2.67 -6.80 -5.80
N SER A 234 -1.38 -7.13 -5.82
CA SER A 234 -0.40 -6.47 -4.96
C SER A 234 -0.08 -5.06 -5.45
N VAL A 235 -0.24 -4.07 -4.58
CA VAL A 235 0.20 -2.68 -4.83
C VAL A 235 1.64 -2.44 -4.42
N THR A 236 2.17 -3.25 -3.50
CA THR A 236 3.59 -3.31 -3.18
C THR A 236 4.10 -4.73 -3.39
N PRO A 237 5.33 -4.94 -3.86
CA PRO A 237 5.79 -6.27 -4.25
C PRO A 237 5.76 -7.28 -3.11
N VAL A 238 5.37 -8.52 -3.40
CA VAL A 238 5.48 -9.63 -2.45
C VAL A 238 6.92 -10.13 -2.45
N VAL A 239 7.57 -10.05 -1.29
CA VAL A 239 8.94 -10.54 -1.10
C VAL A 239 8.90 -12.02 -0.74
N LEU A 240 9.55 -12.85 -1.57
CA LEU A 240 9.62 -14.29 -1.38
C LEU A 240 10.49 -14.66 -0.17
N HIS A 241 10.17 -15.79 0.47
CA HIS A 241 10.92 -16.25 1.63
C HIS A 241 12.29 -16.85 1.30
N ARG A 242 12.41 -17.42 0.10
CA ARG A 242 13.64 -18.02 -0.42
C ARG A 242 13.80 -17.71 -1.90
N PHE A 243 14.98 -18.01 -2.43
CA PHE A 243 15.22 -17.98 -3.87
C PHE A 243 14.60 -19.23 -4.52
N PRO A 244 13.94 -19.10 -5.68
CA PRO A 244 13.61 -20.25 -6.52
C PRO A 244 14.87 -21.05 -6.87
N LYS A 245 14.79 -22.36 -6.67
CA LYS A 245 15.84 -23.33 -7.00
C LYS A 245 15.85 -23.64 -8.49
N CYS A 246 14.68 -23.72 -9.11
CA CYS A 246 14.54 -24.03 -10.53
C CYS A 246 15.17 -22.92 -11.40
N LYS A 247 15.73 -23.31 -12.55
CA LYS A 247 16.40 -22.41 -13.51
C LYS A 247 16.05 -22.84 -14.94
N PRO A 248 16.11 -21.92 -15.92
CA PRO A 248 16.31 -20.47 -15.78
C PRO A 248 15.08 -19.76 -15.19
N ALA A 249 15.25 -18.50 -14.77
CA ALA A 249 14.11 -17.69 -14.36
C ALA A 249 13.12 -17.54 -15.53
N GLY A 250 11.83 -17.68 -15.25
CA GLY A 250 10.78 -17.62 -16.27
C GLY A 250 10.39 -18.97 -16.89
N SER A 251 11.17 -20.05 -16.66
CA SER A 251 10.79 -21.40 -17.14
C SER A 251 9.50 -21.91 -16.48
N PRO A 252 8.78 -22.88 -17.09
CA PRO A 252 7.58 -23.46 -16.48
C PRO A 252 7.79 -23.98 -15.05
N ASP A 253 8.89 -24.68 -14.79
CA ASP A 253 9.25 -25.19 -13.46
C ASP A 253 9.53 -24.07 -12.46
N TRP A 254 10.23 -23.01 -12.90
CA TRP A 254 10.46 -21.84 -12.07
C TRP A 254 9.15 -21.15 -11.71
N GLN A 255 8.24 -20.98 -12.67
CA GLN A 255 6.94 -20.38 -12.42
C GLN A 255 6.09 -21.25 -11.48
N ALA A 256 6.12 -22.58 -11.64
CA ALA A 256 5.44 -23.50 -10.73
C ALA A 256 5.99 -23.39 -9.30
N GLU A 257 7.31 -23.34 -9.13
CA GLU A 257 7.95 -23.16 -7.83
C GLU A 257 7.54 -21.82 -7.19
N VAL A 258 7.59 -20.72 -7.94
CA VAL A 258 7.19 -19.38 -7.46
C VAL A 258 5.72 -19.37 -7.04
N ARG A 259 4.81 -19.95 -7.83
CA ARG A 259 3.39 -20.06 -7.46
C ARG A 259 3.21 -20.85 -6.17
N SER A 260 3.97 -21.94 -5.98
CA SER A 260 3.98 -22.67 -4.71
C SER A 260 4.44 -21.82 -3.54
N MET A 261 5.49 -21.00 -3.71
CA MET A 261 5.97 -20.11 -2.65
C MET A 261 4.95 -19.02 -2.29
N ILE A 262 4.16 -18.54 -3.25
CA ILE A 262 3.08 -17.58 -2.99
C ILE A 262 1.91 -18.25 -2.26
N ARG A 263 1.57 -19.50 -2.58
CA ARG A 263 0.60 -20.30 -1.80
C ARG A 263 1.08 -20.46 -0.36
N ASP A 264 2.36 -20.79 -0.15
CA ASP A 264 2.94 -20.83 1.19
C ASP A 264 2.82 -19.47 1.89
N ALA A 265 3.04 -18.35 1.19
CA ALA A 265 2.85 -17.02 1.75
C ALA A 265 1.39 -16.74 2.17
N CYS A 266 0.41 -17.24 1.42
CA CYS A 266 -1.01 -17.16 1.77
C CYS A 266 -1.31 -17.95 3.06
N ARG A 267 -0.82 -19.19 3.17
CA ARG A 267 -0.96 -20.00 4.39
C ARG A 267 -0.33 -19.34 5.61
N HIS A 268 0.86 -18.77 5.45
CA HIS A 268 1.52 -18.01 6.52
C HIS A 268 0.80 -16.70 6.88
N ALA A 269 -0.10 -16.21 6.02
CA ALA A 269 -0.96 -15.07 6.27
C ALA A 269 -2.36 -15.50 6.77
N ASP A 270 -2.56 -16.80 7.05
CA ASP A 270 -3.80 -17.39 7.54
C ASP A 270 -5.00 -17.13 6.63
N VAL A 271 -4.76 -17.15 5.30
CA VAL A 271 -5.80 -17.08 4.28
C VAL A 271 -5.82 -18.37 3.45
N PRO A 272 -6.96 -18.71 2.80
CA PRO A 272 -7.07 -19.90 1.95
C PRO A 272 -6.00 -19.97 0.86
N ASP A 273 -5.77 -21.16 0.32
CA ASP A 273 -4.99 -21.29 -0.89
C ASP A 273 -5.75 -20.66 -2.07
N PRO A 274 -5.13 -19.75 -2.84
CA PRO A 274 -5.77 -19.16 -4.01
C PRO A 274 -5.96 -20.21 -5.11
N VAL A 275 -7.06 -20.17 -5.86
CA VAL A 275 -7.27 -21.05 -7.02
C VAL A 275 -6.25 -20.72 -8.11
N THR A 276 -6.05 -19.43 -8.36
CA THR A 276 -5.13 -18.93 -9.40
C THR A 276 -4.08 -18.02 -8.79
N VAL A 277 -2.83 -18.21 -9.23
CA VAL A 277 -1.68 -17.36 -8.86
C VAL A 277 -0.98 -16.89 -10.13
N ARG A 278 -1.02 -15.58 -10.37
CA ARG A 278 -0.21 -14.91 -11.40
C ARG A 278 0.87 -14.08 -10.72
N CYS A 279 2.07 -14.09 -11.28
CA CYS A 279 3.21 -13.35 -10.75
C CYS A 279 3.98 -12.71 -11.89
N ASP A 280 4.44 -11.48 -11.72
CA ASP A 280 5.24 -10.76 -12.69
C ASP A 280 6.14 -9.72 -11.99
N LEU A 281 7.16 -9.22 -12.67
CA LEU A 281 7.86 -8.00 -12.25
C LEU A 281 7.01 -6.75 -12.51
N VAL A 282 6.17 -6.76 -13.54
CA VAL A 282 5.24 -5.66 -13.82
C VAL A 282 4.03 -5.76 -12.89
N SER A 283 3.58 -4.62 -12.37
CA SER A 283 2.37 -4.57 -11.54
C SER A 283 1.12 -4.94 -12.33
N PHE A 284 0.24 -5.73 -11.72
CA PHE A 284 -1.12 -5.99 -12.24
C PHE A 284 -2.09 -4.82 -11.99
N VAL A 285 -1.67 -3.83 -11.21
CA VAL A 285 -2.38 -2.57 -10.98
C VAL A 285 -1.70 -1.49 -11.82
N ALA A 286 -2.45 -0.86 -12.71
CA ALA A 286 -1.96 0.13 -13.66
C ALA A 286 -1.25 1.31 -12.95
N GLY A 287 -0.24 1.87 -13.62
CA GLY A 287 0.56 3.00 -13.14
C GLY A 287 1.59 2.66 -12.07
N LEU A 288 1.46 1.54 -11.35
CA LEU A 288 2.38 1.22 -10.26
C LEU A 288 3.76 0.78 -10.78
N PRO A 289 4.84 1.11 -10.05
CA PRO A 289 6.18 0.75 -10.45
C PRO A 289 6.40 -0.77 -10.53
N PRO A 290 7.36 -1.23 -11.35
CA PRO A 290 7.80 -2.61 -11.34
C PRO A 290 8.33 -3.04 -9.97
N ALA A 291 8.25 -4.34 -9.69
CA ALA A 291 8.74 -4.93 -8.46
C ALA A 291 10.26 -4.83 -8.32
N ALA A 292 10.99 -4.84 -9.42
CA ALA A 292 12.45 -4.67 -9.46
C ALA A 292 12.90 -4.35 -10.89
N ARG A 293 14.21 -4.12 -11.05
CA ARG A 293 14.91 -4.07 -12.36
C ARG A 293 14.48 -2.92 -13.29
N ALA A 294 14.11 -1.77 -12.71
CA ALA A 294 13.96 -0.50 -13.42
C ALA A 294 14.45 0.66 -12.53
N PRO A 295 14.85 1.81 -13.10
CA PRO A 295 15.30 2.98 -12.31
C PRO A 295 14.28 3.45 -11.25
N GLU A 296 12.99 3.36 -11.56
CA GLU A 296 11.89 3.77 -10.68
C GLU A 296 11.17 2.58 -10.03
N ALA A 297 11.74 1.37 -10.08
CA ALA A 297 11.17 0.20 -9.43
C ALA A 297 11.19 0.31 -7.90
N TYR A 298 10.35 -0.50 -7.26
CA TYR A 298 10.45 -0.67 -5.81
C TYR A 298 11.85 -1.12 -5.38
N PRO A 299 12.43 -0.50 -4.34
CA PRO A 299 13.68 -0.95 -3.76
C PRO A 299 13.59 -2.42 -3.34
N LEU A 300 14.68 -3.16 -3.55
CA LEU A 300 14.75 -4.51 -3.04
C LEU A 300 14.77 -4.49 -1.52
N LEU A 301 13.93 -5.31 -0.89
CA LEU A 301 13.91 -5.45 0.56
C LEU A 301 15.30 -5.91 1.06
N LYS A 302 16.03 -5.00 1.70
CA LYS A 302 17.34 -5.31 2.26
C LYS A 302 17.18 -6.21 3.49
N PRO A 303 17.92 -7.33 3.57
CA PRO A 303 17.96 -8.12 4.79
C PRO A 303 18.58 -7.31 5.93
N ARG A 304 18.16 -7.58 7.17
CA ARG A 304 18.71 -6.91 8.37
C ARG A 304 20.12 -7.38 8.71
N SER A 305 20.52 -8.55 8.23
CA SER A 305 21.86 -9.13 8.36
C SER A 305 22.53 -9.26 6.99
N ALA A 306 23.82 -9.61 6.97
CA ALA A 306 24.53 -9.91 5.73
C ALA A 306 23.75 -10.92 4.87
N GLY A 307 23.58 -10.61 3.58
CA GLY A 307 22.89 -11.46 2.63
C GLY A 307 22.36 -10.71 1.42
N ALA A 308 22.07 -11.46 0.35
CA ALA A 308 21.43 -10.91 -0.84
C ALA A 308 19.94 -10.59 -0.57
N PRO A 309 19.40 -9.49 -1.10
CA PRO A 309 17.96 -9.23 -1.10
C PRO A 309 17.19 -10.39 -1.70
N LYS A 310 16.08 -10.77 -1.07
CA LYS A 310 15.24 -11.86 -1.57
C LYS A 310 14.47 -11.39 -2.82
N PRO A 311 14.11 -12.31 -3.74
CA PRO A 311 13.32 -11.95 -4.91
C PRO A 311 11.97 -11.35 -4.48
N GLN A 312 11.48 -10.38 -5.26
CA GLN A 312 10.17 -9.79 -5.08
C GLN A 312 9.45 -9.65 -6.42
N LEU A 313 8.15 -9.84 -6.40
CA LEU A 313 7.27 -9.88 -7.59
C LEU A 313 5.93 -9.24 -7.23
N HIS A 314 5.24 -8.66 -8.20
CA HIS A 314 3.81 -8.41 -8.07
C HIS A 314 3.04 -9.71 -8.26
N VAL A 315 1.91 -9.82 -7.58
CA VAL A 315 1.01 -10.96 -7.67
C VAL A 315 -0.42 -10.51 -7.96
N ARG A 316 -1.16 -11.38 -8.64
CA ARG A 316 -2.62 -11.34 -8.74
C ARG A 316 -3.17 -12.71 -8.35
N LEU A 317 -4.09 -12.71 -7.40
CA LEU A 317 -4.60 -13.89 -6.71
C LEU A 317 -6.11 -13.96 -6.88
N THR A 318 -6.62 -15.15 -7.18
CA THR A 318 -8.04 -15.45 -7.20
C THR A 318 -8.33 -16.53 -6.18
N PHE A 319 -9.30 -16.33 -5.30
CA PHE A 319 -9.72 -17.27 -4.25
C PHE A 319 -11.08 -17.87 -4.60
N ALA A 320 -11.32 -19.12 -4.17
CA ALA A 320 -12.61 -19.78 -4.37
C ALA A 320 -13.68 -19.16 -3.46
N GLU A 321 -13.28 -18.81 -2.23
CA GLU A 321 -14.09 -18.09 -1.26
C GLU A 321 -13.50 -16.68 -1.08
N PRO A 322 -14.33 -15.62 -1.05
CA PRO A 322 -13.85 -14.27 -0.81
C PRO A 322 -13.05 -14.15 0.50
N VAL A 323 -11.92 -13.45 0.42
CA VAL A 323 -11.03 -13.18 1.55
C VAL A 323 -11.27 -11.77 2.05
N ALA A 324 -11.38 -11.58 3.36
CA ALA A 324 -11.45 -10.26 3.98
C ALA A 324 -10.05 -9.68 4.19
N GLY A 325 -9.85 -8.45 3.71
CA GLY A 325 -8.59 -7.72 3.88
C GLY A 325 -8.36 -7.21 5.31
N PRO A 326 -7.22 -6.55 5.57
CA PRO A 326 -6.14 -6.29 4.63
C PRO A 326 -5.31 -7.53 4.31
N LEU A 327 -5.06 -7.77 3.01
CA LEU A 327 -4.23 -8.87 2.55
C LEU A 327 -2.77 -8.41 2.40
N VAL A 328 -1.89 -8.88 3.29
CA VAL A 328 -0.46 -8.54 3.30
C VAL A 328 0.40 -9.80 3.33
N LEU A 329 1.21 -10.02 2.30
CA LEU A 329 1.89 -11.29 2.05
C LEU A 329 3.42 -11.18 2.08
N GLY A 330 4.08 -12.32 2.29
CA GLY A 330 5.54 -12.46 2.14
C GLY A 330 6.38 -11.96 3.32
N LEU A 331 7.70 -11.96 3.14
CA LEU A 331 8.67 -11.61 4.20
C LEU A 331 8.66 -10.13 4.58
N GLY A 332 8.22 -9.26 3.68
CA GLY A 332 8.24 -7.82 3.87
C GLY A 332 6.96 -7.23 4.47
N LYS A 333 5.99 -8.08 4.88
CA LYS A 333 4.66 -7.64 5.35
C LYS A 333 4.67 -6.60 6.47
N TYR A 334 5.67 -6.64 7.37
CA TYR A 334 5.82 -5.68 8.46
C TYR A 334 6.57 -4.39 8.09
N ARG A 335 7.03 -4.29 6.84
CA ARG A 335 7.84 -3.18 6.31
C ARG A 335 7.22 -2.53 5.07
N GLY A 336 5.92 -2.78 4.84
CA GLY A 336 5.17 -2.16 3.74
C GLY A 336 5.27 -2.86 2.40
N PHE A 337 5.71 -4.12 2.36
CA PHE A 337 5.71 -4.94 1.15
C PHE A 337 4.59 -5.98 1.18
N GLY A 338 4.18 -6.43 0.00
CA GLY A 338 3.19 -7.48 -0.20
C GLY A 338 1.74 -7.07 0.12
N LEU A 339 1.49 -5.77 0.28
CA LEU A 339 0.13 -5.23 0.40
C LEU A 339 -0.64 -5.47 -0.90
N CYS A 340 -1.85 -6.00 -0.78
CA CYS A 340 -2.77 -6.19 -1.89
C CYS A 340 -4.03 -5.33 -1.73
N VAL A 341 -4.63 -4.95 -2.86
CA VAL A 341 -5.95 -4.33 -2.97
C VAL A 341 -6.90 -5.27 -3.68
N SER A 342 -8.18 -5.19 -3.36
CA SER A 342 -9.23 -5.82 -4.15
C SER A 342 -9.19 -5.29 -5.59
N SER A 343 -9.33 -6.19 -6.55
CA SER A 343 -9.49 -5.84 -7.97
C SER A 343 -10.94 -5.53 -8.34
N GLU A 344 -11.88 -5.71 -7.42
CA GLU A 344 -13.33 -5.54 -7.61
C GLU A 344 -13.83 -4.13 -7.25
N GLY A 345 -13.00 -3.08 -7.35
CA GLY A 345 -13.39 -1.72 -6.99
C GLY A 345 -12.59 -0.62 -7.67
#